data_AF-A0A2K5NZ17-F1
#
_entry.id   AF-A0A2K5NZ17-F1
#
_cell.length_a   1.000
_cell.length_b   1.000
_cell.length_c   1.000
_cell.angle_alpha   90.00
_cell.angle_beta   90.00
_cell.angle_gamma   90.00
#
_symmetry.space_group_name_H-M   'P 1'
#
loop_
_entity.id
_entity.type
_entity.pdbx_description
1 polymer ?
#
loop_
_entity_poly.entity_id
_entity_poly.type
_entity_poly.pdbx_seq_one_letter_code
_entity_poly.pdbx_strand_id
1 'polypeptide(L)'
;MTPWAGLRAGPLLLWSCADWVCGGSEAALSIPPPFLERTGLVHFLWEGGHGAPFPLAWAAWFPNDLSSIILPLCAPWHWDLIRNGIIGESVKYFLDNLDRIGQLNYFPSKQDILLARKATKGIVEHDFVIKKIPFKMVDVGGQRSQRQKWFQCFDGITSILFMVSSSEYDQVLMEDRRTNRLVESMNIFETIVNNKLFFNVSIILFLNKMDLLVEKVKTVSIKKHFPDFRGDPHRLEDVQRYLVQCFDRKRRNRSKPLFHHFTTAIDTENVRFVFHAVKDTILQENLKDIMLQ
;
A
#
# COMPACT_ATOMS: atom_id res chain seq x y z
N MET A 1 16.18 -38.46 6.99
CA MET A 1 15.05 -37.86 6.24
C MET A 1 14.88 -36.43 6.71
N THR A 2 15.02 -35.44 5.83
CA THR A 2 14.85 -34.02 6.20
C THR A 2 13.36 -33.74 6.48
N PRO A 3 12.99 -33.05 7.59
CA PRO A 3 11.59 -32.78 7.96
C PRO A 3 10.79 -31.93 6.95
N TRP A 4 11.46 -31.45 5.90
CA TRP A 4 10.96 -30.45 4.95
C TRP A 4 10.55 -31.03 3.60
N ALA A 5 10.74 -32.34 3.39
CA ALA A 5 10.38 -33.01 2.14
C ALA A 5 8.86 -33.21 2.07
N GLY A 6 8.14 -32.20 1.56
CA GLY A 6 6.68 -32.27 1.34
C GLY A 6 5.92 -30.97 1.62
N LEU A 7 6.53 -30.01 2.33
CA LEU A 7 5.90 -28.72 2.63
C LEU A 7 5.87 -27.82 1.39
N ARG A 8 4.68 -27.58 0.83
CA ARG A 8 4.42 -26.46 -0.06
C ARG A 8 3.70 -25.37 0.74
N ALA A 9 4.23 -24.14 0.72
CA ALA A 9 3.37 -22.99 0.98
C ALA A 9 2.58 -22.79 -0.32
N GLY A 10 1.25 -22.90 -0.27
CA GLY A 10 0.44 -22.54 -1.43
C GLY A 10 0.47 -21.03 -1.68
N PRO A 11 -0.21 -20.55 -2.73
CA PRO A 11 -0.20 -19.14 -3.08
C PRO A 11 -0.62 -18.24 -1.92
N LEU A 12 0.23 -17.25 -1.65
CA LEU A 12 -0.03 -16.11 -0.78
C LEU A 12 -0.72 -15.03 -1.60
N LEU A 13 -1.96 -14.73 -1.29
CA LEU A 13 -2.63 -13.58 -1.88
C LEU A 13 -2.23 -12.34 -1.08
N LEU A 14 -1.52 -11.41 -1.72
CA LEU A 14 -1.24 -10.11 -1.15
C LEU A 14 -2.37 -9.17 -1.57
N TRP A 15 -3.13 -8.70 -0.59
CA TRP A 15 -4.03 -7.57 -0.79
C TRP A 15 -3.40 -6.29 -0.27
N SER A 16 -2.79 -5.55 -1.18
CA SER A 16 -2.37 -4.20 -0.89
C SER A 16 -3.57 -3.25 -0.96
N CYS A 17 -4.08 -2.77 0.18
CA CYS A 17 -4.84 -1.51 0.18
C CYS A 17 -3.95 -0.27 0.04
N ALA A 18 -2.65 -0.39 -0.27
CA ALA A 18 -1.79 0.79 -0.50
C ALA A 18 -2.04 1.45 -1.88
N ASP A 19 -2.74 0.75 -2.78
CA ASP A 19 -3.04 1.21 -4.15
C ASP A 19 -4.23 2.16 -4.29
N TRP A 20 -4.76 2.63 -3.17
CA TRP A 20 -6.04 3.36 -3.08
C TRP A 20 -5.95 4.86 -3.37
N VAL A 21 -4.74 5.36 -3.59
CA VAL A 21 -4.53 6.70 -4.13
C VAL A 21 -4.50 6.56 -5.67
N CYS A 22 -5.56 7.09 -6.29
CA CYS A 22 -5.72 7.37 -7.71
C CYS A 22 -6.27 6.24 -8.59
N GLY A 23 -7.55 5.93 -8.39
CA GLY A 23 -8.44 5.71 -9.54
C GLY A 23 -8.67 7.06 -10.22
N GLY A 24 -8.01 7.28 -11.35
CA GLY A 24 -8.30 8.39 -12.26
C GLY A 24 -8.66 7.83 -13.62
N SER A 25 -9.93 7.49 -13.82
CA SER A 25 -10.56 7.65 -15.13
C SER A 25 -10.91 9.12 -15.28
N GLU A 26 -10.41 9.75 -16.34
CA GLU A 26 -10.91 10.96 -16.99
C GLU A 26 -11.76 11.91 -16.11
N ALA A 27 -11.09 12.82 -15.40
CA ALA A 27 -11.74 14.06 -14.94
C ALA A 27 -10.76 15.21 -15.18
N ALA A 28 -11.07 15.99 -16.19
CA ALA A 28 -10.30 17.12 -16.69
C ALA A 28 -9.93 18.11 -15.57
N LEU A 29 -8.63 18.30 -15.35
CA LEU A 29 -8.12 19.57 -14.87
C LEU A 29 -8.15 20.52 -16.06
N SER A 30 -9.12 21.43 -16.07
CA SER A 30 -9.18 22.56 -17.01
C SER A 30 -8.04 23.54 -16.70
N ILE A 31 -6.82 23.17 -17.06
CA ILE A 31 -5.64 24.05 -17.06
C ILE A 31 -5.40 24.46 -18.52
N PRO A 32 -5.26 25.76 -18.83
CA PRO A 32 -5.19 26.23 -20.21
C PRO A 32 -4.02 25.58 -20.98
N PRO A 33 -4.21 25.31 -22.28
CA PRO A 33 -3.36 24.44 -23.09
C PRO A 33 -1.86 24.79 -23.19
N PRO A 34 -1.36 26.05 -23.05
CA PRO A 34 0.08 26.27 -23.17
C PRO A 34 0.90 25.84 -21.94
N PHE A 35 0.28 25.43 -20.83
CA PHE A 35 0.99 25.06 -19.59
C PHE A 35 1.33 23.56 -19.50
N LEU A 36 0.59 22.70 -20.19
CA LEU A 36 0.75 21.24 -20.16
C LEU A 36 1.87 20.73 -21.10
N GLU A 37 2.26 21.51 -22.10
CA GLU A 37 3.32 21.11 -23.05
C GLU A 37 4.75 21.42 -22.57
N ARG A 38 4.93 22.19 -21.48
CA ARG A 38 6.27 22.62 -21.01
C ARG A 38 6.80 21.90 -19.77
N THR A 39 6.01 21.06 -19.13
CA THR A 39 6.45 20.29 -17.96
C THR A 39 6.30 18.80 -18.21
N GLY A 40 7.33 18.20 -18.84
CA GLY A 40 7.43 16.75 -19.08
C GLY A 40 7.40 15.87 -17.82
N LEU A 41 7.36 16.46 -16.61
CA LEU A 41 7.19 15.73 -15.35
C LEU A 41 5.80 15.09 -15.21
N VAL A 42 4.75 15.69 -15.80
CA VAL A 42 3.38 15.18 -15.68
C VAL A 42 3.11 14.07 -16.70
N HIS A 43 3.79 14.11 -17.86
CA HIS A 43 3.67 13.09 -18.90
C HIS A 43 4.37 11.77 -18.55
N PHE A 44 5.34 11.79 -17.63
CA PHE A 44 6.04 10.59 -17.13
C PHE A 44 5.13 9.63 -16.34
N LEU A 45 3.95 10.10 -15.91
CA LEU A 45 2.96 9.31 -15.18
C LEU A 45 1.78 8.82 -16.05
N TRP A 46 1.70 9.19 -17.34
CA TRP A 46 0.46 9.02 -18.12
C TRP A 46 0.52 8.01 -19.27
N GLU A 47 1.59 7.89 -20.07
CA GLU A 47 1.60 6.93 -21.20
C GLU A 47 2.59 5.78 -21.01
N GLY A 48 2.08 4.55 -21.05
CA GLY A 48 2.86 3.32 -20.96
C GLY A 48 3.35 2.81 -22.30
N GLY A 49 4.10 1.71 -22.26
CA GLY A 49 4.19 0.79 -23.40
C GLY A 49 5.60 0.38 -23.77
N HIS A 50 5.86 -0.91 -23.57
CA HIS A 50 6.94 -1.71 -24.14
C HIS A 50 8.35 -1.47 -23.56
N GLY A 51 8.96 -2.55 -23.10
CA GLY A 51 10.32 -2.59 -22.55
C GLY A 51 11.39 -2.26 -23.57
N ALA A 52 11.45 -1.00 -24.01
CA ALA A 52 12.58 -0.42 -24.68
C ALA A 52 13.53 0.22 -23.66
N PRO A 53 14.86 0.14 -23.86
CA PRO A 53 15.81 0.87 -23.02
C PRO A 53 15.51 2.37 -23.11
N PHE A 54 15.75 3.08 -22.00
CA PHE A 54 15.72 4.55 -21.92
C PHE A 54 16.35 5.15 -23.18
N PRO A 55 15.58 5.78 -24.09
CA PRO A 55 16.18 6.44 -25.23
C PRO A 55 16.94 7.65 -24.69
N LEU A 56 18.26 7.70 -24.89
CA LEU A 56 19.12 8.85 -24.57
C LEU A 56 18.58 10.19 -25.13
N ALA A 57 17.65 10.14 -26.10
CA ALA A 57 16.95 11.29 -26.66
C ALA A 57 15.95 11.99 -25.70
N TRP A 58 15.45 11.32 -24.65
CA TRP A 58 14.51 11.93 -23.70
C TRP A 58 15.19 12.71 -22.56
N ALA A 59 16.49 12.45 -22.31
CA ALA A 59 17.29 13.28 -21.41
C ALA A 59 17.45 14.73 -21.92
N ALA A 60 17.28 14.97 -23.22
CA ALA A 60 17.35 16.29 -23.84
C ALA A 60 16.09 17.15 -23.62
N TRP A 61 14.98 16.57 -23.15
CA TRP A 61 13.70 17.25 -22.92
C TRP A 61 13.40 17.56 -21.45
N PHE A 62 14.26 17.14 -20.52
CA PHE A 62 14.24 17.66 -19.15
C PHE A 62 15.10 18.93 -19.12
N PRO A 63 14.52 20.13 -18.98
CA PRO A 63 15.32 21.33 -18.77
C PRO A 63 16.14 21.13 -17.49
N ASN A 64 17.44 21.42 -17.57
CA ASN A 64 18.33 21.47 -16.39
C ASN A 64 17.84 22.44 -15.29
N ASP A 65 16.79 23.23 -15.57
CA ASP A 65 16.17 24.27 -14.74
C ASP A 65 14.84 23.85 -14.08
N LEU A 66 14.39 22.59 -14.17
CA LEU A 66 13.16 22.20 -13.46
C LEU A 66 13.28 22.34 -11.94
N SER A 67 14.47 22.13 -11.37
CA SER A 67 14.73 22.38 -9.96
C SER A 67 14.59 23.87 -9.60
N SER A 68 15.09 24.78 -10.45
CA SER A 68 15.02 26.22 -10.22
C SER A 68 13.61 26.79 -10.33
N ILE A 69 12.69 26.09 -11.02
CA ILE A 69 11.26 26.45 -11.12
C ILE A 69 10.41 25.79 -10.04
N ILE A 70 10.68 24.52 -9.69
CA ILE A 70 9.86 23.74 -8.74
C ILE A 70 10.24 24.06 -7.28
N LEU A 71 11.52 24.21 -6.95
CA LEU A 71 11.97 24.48 -5.57
C LEU A 71 11.35 25.75 -4.95
N PRO A 72 11.21 26.89 -5.66
CA PRO A 72 10.53 28.08 -5.14
C PRO A 72 9.03 27.86 -4.85
N LEU A 73 8.37 26.97 -5.60
CA LEU A 73 6.96 26.61 -5.41
C LEU A 73 6.76 25.64 -4.22
N CYS A 74 7.82 24.96 -3.77
CA CYS A 74 7.83 24.03 -2.64
C CYS A 74 8.14 24.69 -1.28
N ALA A 75 8.11 26.03 -1.21
CA ALA A 75 8.32 26.78 0.03
C ALA A 75 7.36 26.33 1.16
N PRO A 76 7.76 26.41 2.45
CA PRO A 76 7.03 25.86 3.60
C PRO A 76 5.52 26.17 3.64
N TRP A 77 5.14 27.36 3.18
CA TRP A 77 3.77 27.88 3.20
C TRP A 77 2.82 27.21 2.18
N HIS A 78 3.34 26.57 1.12
CA HIS A 78 2.50 25.86 0.13
C HIS A 78 2.07 24.47 0.61
N TRP A 79 2.73 23.90 1.63
CA TRP A 79 2.39 22.58 2.17
C TRP A 79 1.05 22.56 2.91
N ASP A 80 0.60 23.70 3.45
CA ASP A 80 -0.73 23.83 4.07
C ASP A 80 -1.87 23.72 3.05
N LEU A 81 -1.68 24.18 1.79
CA LEU A 81 -2.63 23.97 0.69
C LEU A 81 -2.57 22.53 0.13
N ILE A 82 -1.38 21.93 0.09
CA ILE A 82 -1.15 20.54 -0.35
C ILE A 82 -1.82 19.54 0.60
N ARG A 83 -1.93 19.86 1.89
CA ARG A 83 -2.59 19.01 2.91
C ARG A 83 -4.08 18.77 2.65
N ASN A 84 -4.73 19.65 1.89
CA ASN A 84 -6.13 19.52 1.46
C ASN A 84 -6.29 18.91 0.07
N GLY A 85 -5.18 18.71 -0.67
CA GLY A 85 -5.17 18.07 -1.99
C GLY A 85 -4.93 16.57 -1.89
N ILE A 86 -5.36 15.80 -2.90
CA ILE A 86 -5.04 14.37 -2.96
C ILE A 86 -3.66 14.16 -3.58
N ILE A 87 -2.63 14.58 -2.85
CA ILE A 87 -1.23 14.42 -3.25
C ILE A 87 -0.66 13.17 -2.57
N GLY A 88 0.12 12.39 -3.31
CA GLY A 88 0.75 11.18 -2.78
C GLY A 88 1.79 11.50 -1.71
N GLU A 89 1.85 10.68 -0.66
CA GLU A 89 2.75 10.89 0.49
C GLU A 89 4.25 10.88 0.10
N SER A 90 4.62 10.19 -0.99
CA SER A 90 5.99 10.16 -1.51
C SER A 90 6.43 11.42 -2.24
N VAL A 91 5.50 12.34 -2.57
CA VAL A 91 5.82 13.58 -3.29
C VAL A 91 6.81 14.44 -2.52
N LYS A 92 6.66 14.53 -1.19
CA LYS A 92 7.61 15.26 -0.34
C LYS A 92 9.03 14.72 -0.49
N TYR A 93 9.20 13.40 -0.41
CA TYR A 93 10.51 12.77 -0.56
C TYR A 93 11.16 13.09 -1.91
N PHE A 94 10.42 12.99 -3.02
CA PHE A 94 10.98 13.26 -4.34
C PHE A 94 11.33 14.75 -4.53
N LEU A 95 10.52 15.66 -3.98
CA LEU A 95 10.80 17.10 -4.03
C LEU A 95 12.00 17.50 -3.15
N ASP A 96 12.12 16.93 -1.95
CA ASP A 96 13.28 17.15 -1.08
C ASP A 96 14.58 16.63 -1.70
N ASN A 97 14.51 15.67 -2.62
CA ASN A 97 15.65 15.06 -3.31
C ASN A 97 15.77 15.48 -4.78
N LEU A 98 15.08 16.56 -5.18
CA LEU A 98 14.95 16.94 -6.59
C LEU A 98 16.31 17.20 -7.25
N ASP A 99 17.26 17.79 -6.52
CA ASP A 99 18.62 18.05 -7.04
C ASP A 99 19.38 16.78 -7.40
N ARG A 100 19.20 15.70 -6.62
CA ARG A 100 19.81 14.39 -6.89
C ARG A 100 19.10 13.68 -8.05
N ILE A 101 17.77 13.77 -8.09
CA ILE A 101 16.93 13.09 -9.09
C ILE A 101 17.03 13.77 -10.46
N GLY A 102 17.24 15.10 -10.49
CA GLY A 102 17.35 15.89 -11.71
C GLY A 102 18.71 15.81 -12.42
N GLN A 103 19.68 15.07 -11.87
CA GLN A 103 21.00 14.91 -12.51
C GLN A 103 20.89 14.12 -13.82
N LEU A 104 21.65 14.52 -14.85
CA LEU A 104 21.65 13.86 -16.17
C LEU A 104 22.02 12.36 -16.12
N ASN A 105 22.82 11.97 -15.14
CA ASN A 105 23.26 10.61 -14.90
C ASN A 105 22.52 9.93 -13.73
N TYR A 106 21.35 10.44 -13.35
CA TYR A 106 20.54 9.86 -12.27
C TYR A 106 20.25 8.39 -12.51
N PHE A 107 20.47 7.58 -11.47
CA PHE A 107 20.05 6.20 -11.41
C PHE A 107 19.25 5.97 -10.11
N PRO A 108 18.04 5.38 -10.17
CA PRO A 108 17.21 5.21 -8.99
C PRO A 108 17.88 4.37 -7.91
N SER A 109 17.87 4.89 -6.68
CA SER A 109 18.23 4.10 -5.50
C SER A 109 17.11 3.11 -5.17
N LYS A 110 17.40 2.12 -4.30
CA LYS A 110 16.37 1.22 -3.77
C LYS A 110 15.24 1.98 -3.08
N GLN A 111 15.56 3.06 -2.37
CA GLN A 111 14.58 3.90 -1.69
C GLN A 111 13.67 4.63 -2.68
N ASP A 112 14.24 5.15 -3.77
CA ASP A 112 13.47 5.79 -4.85
C ASP A 112 12.48 4.80 -5.47
N ILE A 113 12.91 3.57 -5.71
CA ILE A 113 12.06 2.50 -6.27
C ILE A 113 10.94 2.14 -5.29
N LEU A 114 11.22 2.02 -3.98
CA LEU A 114 10.22 1.68 -2.96
C LEU A 114 9.19 2.80 -2.75
N LEU A 115 9.57 4.06 -2.95
CA LEU A 115 8.69 5.22 -2.82
C LEU A 115 7.99 5.61 -4.14
N ALA A 116 8.46 5.08 -5.27
CA ALA A 116 7.84 5.26 -6.57
C ALA A 116 6.45 4.63 -6.56
N ARG A 117 5.47 5.36 -7.10
CA ARG A 117 4.08 4.92 -7.11
C ARG A 117 3.65 4.58 -8.52
N LYS A 118 3.16 3.36 -8.72
CA LYS A 118 2.43 2.94 -9.92
C LYS A 118 1.24 2.10 -9.49
N ALA A 119 0.03 2.52 -9.85
CA ALA A 119 -1.17 1.77 -9.50
C ALA A 119 -1.18 0.42 -10.22
N THR A 120 -1.34 -0.69 -9.47
CA THR A 120 -1.46 -2.01 -10.08
C THR A 120 -2.78 -2.14 -10.83
N LYS A 121 -2.68 -2.41 -12.13
CA LYS A 121 -3.82 -2.74 -12.99
C LYS A 121 -3.79 -4.24 -13.28
N GLY A 122 -4.82 -4.96 -12.83
CA GLY A 122 -4.89 -6.41 -13.00
C GLY A 122 -4.26 -7.19 -11.84
N ILE A 123 -3.73 -8.37 -12.18
CA ILE A 123 -3.18 -9.37 -11.27
C ILE A 123 -1.72 -9.61 -11.69
N VAL A 124 -0.81 -9.59 -10.73
CA VAL A 124 0.62 -9.82 -10.94
C VAL A 124 1.07 -10.94 -10.01
N GLU A 125 1.73 -11.96 -10.56
CA GLU A 125 2.26 -13.07 -9.79
C GLU A 125 3.78 -12.97 -9.64
N HIS A 126 4.28 -13.32 -8.46
CA HIS A 126 5.69 -13.35 -8.12
C HIS A 126 6.03 -14.67 -7.44
N ASP A 127 6.84 -15.48 -8.11
CA ASP A 127 7.37 -16.72 -7.53
C ASP A 127 8.72 -16.47 -6.87
N PHE A 128 8.89 -16.98 -5.66
CA PHE A 128 10.16 -16.93 -4.94
C PHE A 128 10.32 -18.13 -4.01
N VAL A 129 11.56 -18.44 -3.64
CA VAL A 129 11.87 -19.56 -2.74
C VAL A 129 12.52 -19.03 -1.47
N ILE A 130 11.92 -19.32 -0.32
CA ILE A 130 12.46 -18.93 1.00
C ILE A 130 12.76 -20.19 1.79
N LYS A 131 14.03 -20.36 2.19
CA LYS A 131 14.51 -21.55 2.94
C LYS A 131 14.05 -22.87 2.29
N LYS A 132 14.16 -22.96 0.96
CA LYS A 132 13.74 -24.12 0.12
C LYS A 132 12.23 -24.36 0.02
N ILE A 133 11.40 -23.47 0.56
CA ILE A 133 9.94 -23.54 0.44
C ILE A 133 9.55 -22.60 -0.71
N PRO A 134 8.88 -23.09 -1.77
CA PRO A 134 8.38 -22.24 -2.83
C PRO A 134 7.18 -21.44 -2.32
N PHE A 135 7.17 -20.16 -2.64
CA PHE A 135 6.08 -19.23 -2.40
C PHE A 135 5.68 -18.61 -3.74
N LYS A 136 4.36 -18.47 -3.92
CA LYS A 136 3.78 -17.67 -5.00
C LYS A 136 3.03 -16.52 -4.35
N MET A 137 3.45 -15.29 -4.58
CA MET A 137 2.71 -14.10 -4.16
C MET A 137 1.89 -13.57 -5.31
N VAL A 138 0.62 -13.30 -5.06
CA VAL A 138 -0.29 -12.71 -6.04
C VAL A 138 -0.66 -11.31 -5.56
N ASP A 139 -0.20 -10.28 -6.27
CA ASP A 139 -0.58 -8.88 -6.03
C ASP A 139 -1.74 -8.49 -6.94
N VAL A 140 -2.75 -7.84 -6.38
CA VAL A 140 -3.95 -7.45 -7.11
C VAL A 140 -4.31 -6.00 -6.82
N GLY A 141 -4.76 -5.30 -7.86
CA GLY A 141 -5.16 -3.90 -7.72
C GLY A 141 -6.27 -3.69 -6.68
N GLY A 142 -6.07 -2.73 -5.78
CA GLY A 142 -6.99 -2.43 -4.68
C GLY A 142 -8.20 -1.53 -5.04
N GLN A 143 -8.12 -0.82 -6.16
CA GLN A 143 -9.13 0.15 -6.59
C GLN A 143 -10.49 -0.50 -6.87
N ARG A 144 -11.59 0.25 -6.70
CA ARG A 144 -12.97 -0.27 -6.91
C ARG A 144 -13.14 -0.96 -8.25
N SER A 145 -12.57 -0.38 -9.31
CA SER A 145 -12.62 -0.92 -10.68
C SER A 145 -11.87 -2.25 -10.86
N GLN A 146 -10.89 -2.55 -10.01
CA GLN A 146 -10.08 -3.77 -10.09
C GLN A 146 -10.64 -4.91 -9.24
N ARG A 147 -11.52 -4.63 -8.26
CA ARG A 147 -12.01 -5.66 -7.31
C ARG A 147 -12.81 -6.77 -7.96
N GLN A 148 -13.44 -6.49 -9.09
CA GLN A 148 -14.09 -7.54 -9.87
C GLN A 148 -13.09 -8.61 -10.29
N LYS A 149 -11.79 -8.34 -10.43
CA LYS A 149 -10.81 -9.36 -10.83
C LYS A 149 -10.39 -10.28 -9.69
N TRP A 150 -10.69 -9.92 -8.43
CA TRP A 150 -10.22 -10.66 -7.26
C TRP A 150 -10.70 -12.12 -7.23
N PHE A 151 -11.89 -12.43 -7.78
CA PHE A 151 -12.35 -13.82 -7.81
C PHE A 151 -11.44 -14.77 -8.62
N GLN A 152 -10.62 -14.22 -9.54
CA GLN A 152 -9.74 -15.01 -10.40
C GLN A 152 -8.54 -15.58 -9.64
N CYS A 153 -8.22 -15.03 -8.47
CA CYS A 153 -7.08 -15.45 -7.65
C CYS A 153 -7.48 -16.11 -6.32
N PHE A 154 -8.75 -16.50 -6.15
CA PHE A 154 -9.23 -17.11 -4.91
C PHE A 154 -9.04 -18.63 -4.84
N ASP A 155 -8.67 -19.27 -5.95
CA ASP A 155 -8.46 -20.71 -5.97
C ASP A 155 -7.08 -21.10 -5.41
N GLY A 156 -7.07 -22.09 -4.51
CA GLY A 156 -5.86 -22.67 -3.93
C GLY A 156 -5.04 -21.77 -3.01
N ILE A 157 -5.53 -20.59 -2.60
CA ILE A 157 -4.77 -19.69 -1.72
C ILE A 157 -4.62 -20.28 -0.31
N THR A 158 -3.42 -20.18 0.25
CA THR A 158 -3.14 -20.62 1.63
C THR A 158 -3.41 -19.51 2.63
N SER A 159 -3.07 -18.27 2.27
CA SER A 159 -3.24 -17.13 3.16
C SER A 159 -3.47 -15.83 2.42
N ILE A 160 -4.16 -14.90 3.08
CA ILE A 160 -4.41 -13.54 2.63
C ILE A 160 -3.62 -12.59 3.54
N LEU A 161 -2.75 -11.79 2.92
CA LEU A 161 -2.09 -10.66 3.57
C LEU A 161 -2.90 -9.39 3.30
N PHE A 162 -3.74 -9.00 4.26
CA PHE A 162 -4.60 -7.84 4.11
C PHE A 162 -3.90 -6.57 4.62
N MET A 163 -3.51 -5.69 3.72
CA MET A 163 -2.84 -4.44 4.09
C MET A 163 -3.83 -3.30 4.28
N VAL A 164 -3.58 -2.46 5.26
CA VAL A 164 -4.37 -1.27 5.60
C VAL A 164 -3.43 -0.08 5.73
N SER A 165 -3.81 1.04 5.12
CA SER A 165 -3.12 2.31 5.34
C SER A 165 -3.58 2.95 6.64
N SER A 166 -2.82 2.75 7.72
CA SER A 166 -3.24 3.15 9.07
C SER A 166 -3.23 4.68 9.28
N SER A 167 -2.46 5.42 8.50
CA SER A 167 -2.35 6.88 8.56
C SER A 167 -3.54 7.61 7.93
N GLU A 168 -4.43 6.94 7.19
CA GLU A 168 -5.45 7.58 6.34
C GLU A 168 -6.82 7.78 7.02
N TYR A 169 -6.85 7.83 8.34
CA TYR A 169 -8.09 7.99 9.12
C TYR A 169 -8.78 9.35 8.93
N ASP A 170 -8.07 10.36 8.44
CA ASP A 170 -8.54 11.71 8.14
C ASP A 170 -8.78 11.96 6.64
N GLN A 171 -8.55 10.95 5.79
CA GLN A 171 -8.61 11.09 4.33
C GLN A 171 -9.87 10.46 3.74
N VAL A 172 -10.28 10.98 2.58
CA VAL A 172 -11.37 10.42 1.75
C VAL A 172 -10.83 9.71 0.51
N LEU A 173 -11.60 8.78 -0.01
CA LEU A 173 -11.30 8.08 -1.26
C LEU A 173 -11.18 9.05 -2.42
N MET A 174 -10.28 8.74 -3.33
CA MET A 174 -10.13 9.50 -4.57
C MET A 174 -11.36 9.42 -5.47
N GLU A 175 -11.94 8.22 -5.53
CA GLU A 175 -12.96 7.85 -6.51
C GLU A 175 -14.28 8.59 -6.28
N ASP A 176 -14.61 8.95 -5.03
CA ASP A 176 -15.87 9.62 -4.67
C ASP A 176 -15.72 10.89 -3.81
N ARG A 177 -14.51 11.17 -3.28
CA ARG A 177 -14.19 12.32 -2.40
C ARG A 177 -15.12 12.47 -1.20
N ARG A 178 -15.77 11.38 -0.77
CA ARG A 178 -16.78 11.38 0.30
C ARG A 178 -16.51 10.29 1.32
N THR A 179 -16.18 9.09 0.86
CA THR A 179 -16.01 7.93 1.73
C THR A 179 -14.67 8.00 2.44
N ASN A 180 -14.64 7.86 3.77
CA ASN A 180 -13.39 7.79 4.52
C ASN A 180 -12.61 6.51 4.16
N ARG A 181 -11.29 6.65 3.96
CA ARG A 181 -10.45 5.54 3.45
C ARG A 181 -10.28 4.38 4.42
N LEU A 182 -10.14 4.69 5.71
CA LEU A 182 -10.02 3.67 6.75
C LEU A 182 -11.35 2.92 6.92
N VAL A 183 -12.49 3.63 6.85
CA VAL A 183 -13.83 3.02 6.85
C VAL A 183 -14.02 2.07 5.68
N GLU A 184 -13.65 2.48 4.47
CA GLU A 184 -13.73 1.62 3.30
C GLU A 184 -12.83 0.38 3.45
N SER A 185 -11.61 0.53 3.98
CA SER A 185 -10.72 -0.60 4.28
C SER A 185 -11.35 -1.59 5.27
N MET A 186 -12.05 -1.09 6.30
CA MET A 186 -12.80 -1.92 7.23
C MET A 186 -13.97 -2.66 6.58
N ASN A 187 -14.70 -2.02 5.66
CA ASN A 187 -15.84 -2.64 4.96
C ASN A 187 -15.38 -3.77 4.04
N ILE A 188 -14.24 -3.61 3.40
CA ILE A 188 -13.65 -4.67 2.59
C ILE A 188 -13.15 -5.80 3.47
N PHE A 189 -12.42 -5.48 4.53
CA PHE A 189 -11.96 -6.49 5.48
C PHE A 189 -13.13 -7.32 6.00
N GLU A 190 -14.25 -6.67 6.34
CA GLU A 190 -15.49 -7.36 6.74
C GLU A 190 -16.01 -8.33 5.67
N THR A 191 -15.99 -7.91 4.40
CA THR A 191 -16.42 -8.76 3.28
C THR A 191 -15.55 -10.00 3.14
N ILE A 192 -14.23 -9.84 3.33
CA ILE A 192 -13.24 -10.89 3.15
C ILE A 192 -13.24 -11.85 4.33
N VAL A 193 -13.08 -11.32 5.53
CA VAL A 193 -12.88 -12.13 6.75
C VAL A 193 -14.11 -12.97 7.09
N ASN A 194 -15.28 -12.59 6.56
CA ASN A 194 -16.53 -13.32 6.73
C ASN A 194 -16.94 -14.12 5.48
N ASN A 195 -16.11 -14.15 4.43
CA ASN A 195 -16.41 -14.92 3.22
C ASN A 195 -16.20 -16.41 3.48
N LYS A 196 -17.21 -17.23 3.16
CA LYS A 196 -17.16 -18.69 3.32
C LYS A 196 -16.05 -19.35 2.49
N LEU A 197 -15.68 -18.76 1.35
CA LEU A 197 -14.56 -19.25 0.53
C LEU A 197 -13.22 -19.23 1.28
N PHE A 198 -13.08 -18.37 2.31
CA PHE A 198 -11.85 -18.20 3.08
C PHE A 198 -11.91 -18.83 4.46
N PHE A 199 -12.84 -19.76 4.70
CA PHE A 199 -13.01 -20.39 6.02
C PHE A 199 -11.73 -21.09 6.52
N ASN A 200 -11.00 -21.75 5.60
CA ASN A 200 -9.74 -22.44 5.88
C ASN A 200 -8.50 -21.61 5.51
N VAL A 201 -8.68 -20.34 5.12
CA VAL A 201 -7.58 -19.48 4.67
C VAL A 201 -7.13 -18.60 5.83
N SER A 202 -5.82 -18.55 6.09
CA SER A 202 -5.26 -17.67 7.13
C SER A 202 -5.34 -16.22 6.66
N ILE A 203 -5.93 -15.34 7.45
CA ILE A 203 -6.00 -13.89 7.13
C ILE A 203 -5.14 -13.14 8.13
N ILE A 204 -4.12 -12.44 7.62
CA ILE A 204 -3.16 -11.69 8.42
C ILE A 204 -3.28 -10.20 8.07
N LEU A 205 -3.52 -9.37 9.08
CA LEU A 205 -3.76 -7.94 8.93
C LEU A 205 -2.45 -7.14 9.09
N PHE A 206 -2.05 -6.39 8.06
CA PHE A 206 -0.94 -5.45 8.13
C PHE A 206 -1.46 -4.02 8.26
N LEU A 207 -1.26 -3.41 9.43
CA LEU A 207 -1.47 -1.98 9.65
C LEU A 207 -0.22 -1.23 9.19
N ASN A 208 -0.18 -0.88 7.91
CA ASN A 208 0.95 -0.28 7.23
C ASN A 208 1.01 1.24 7.41
N LYS A 209 2.13 1.85 6.99
CA LYS A 209 2.45 3.29 7.08
C LYS A 209 2.56 3.78 8.53
N MET A 210 3.20 2.98 9.37
CA MET A 210 3.34 3.28 10.80
C MET A 210 4.19 4.52 11.07
N ASP A 211 5.21 4.74 10.26
CA ASP A 211 5.99 5.98 10.17
C ASP A 211 5.10 7.22 10.01
N LEU A 212 4.13 7.17 9.10
CA LEU A 212 3.20 8.28 8.89
C LEU A 212 2.16 8.40 10.00
N LEU A 213 1.71 7.27 10.56
CA LEU A 213 0.78 7.27 11.69
C LEU A 213 1.41 7.96 12.91
N VAL A 214 2.68 7.65 13.22
CA VAL A 214 3.44 8.25 14.33
C VAL A 214 3.45 9.78 14.23
N GLU A 215 3.75 10.33 13.06
CA GLU A 215 3.79 11.78 12.87
C GLU A 215 2.38 12.40 12.89
N LYS A 216 1.39 11.72 12.29
CA LYS A 216 0.04 12.26 12.20
C LYS A 216 -0.67 12.32 13.55
N VAL A 217 -0.49 11.31 14.39
CA VAL A 217 -1.09 11.26 15.75
C VAL A 217 -0.68 12.47 16.60
N LYS A 218 0.50 13.06 16.37
CA LYS A 218 0.95 14.27 17.09
C LYS A 218 0.13 15.52 16.75
N THR A 219 -0.49 15.56 15.57
CA THR A 219 -1.08 16.80 15.01
C THR A 219 -2.57 16.69 14.68
N VAL A 220 -3.05 15.50 14.29
CA VAL A 220 -4.44 15.27 13.87
C VAL A 220 -5.11 14.27 14.81
N SER A 221 -6.20 14.69 15.45
CA SER A 221 -6.97 13.84 16.35
C SER A 221 -7.87 12.87 15.57
N ILE A 222 -7.70 11.56 15.77
CA ILE A 222 -8.56 10.52 15.19
C ILE A 222 -10.03 10.66 15.61
N LYS A 223 -10.28 11.25 16.79
CA LYS A 223 -11.62 11.40 17.38
C LYS A 223 -12.58 12.26 16.53
N LYS A 224 -12.03 13.14 15.68
CA LYS A 224 -12.82 13.94 14.72
C LYS A 224 -13.53 13.08 13.67
N HIS A 225 -12.90 11.98 13.28
CA HIS A 225 -13.40 11.07 12.24
C HIS A 225 -14.02 9.79 12.83
N PHE A 226 -13.58 9.42 14.03
CA PHE A 226 -14.02 8.22 14.76
C PHE A 226 -14.49 8.62 16.16
N PRO A 227 -15.75 9.08 16.32
CA PRO A 227 -16.26 9.61 17.58
C PRO A 227 -16.44 8.55 18.66
N ASP A 228 -16.46 7.26 18.30
CA ASP A 228 -16.50 6.12 19.22
C ASP A 228 -15.12 5.77 19.80
N PHE A 229 -14.04 6.43 19.36
CA PHE A 229 -12.72 6.31 19.98
C PHE A 229 -12.78 6.67 21.48
N ARG A 230 -12.23 5.78 22.31
CA ARG A 230 -12.13 5.92 23.77
C ARG A 230 -10.67 5.71 24.17
N GLY A 231 -9.92 6.80 24.25
CA GLY A 231 -8.49 6.81 24.58
C GLY A 231 -7.93 8.22 24.41
N ASP A 232 -6.61 8.37 24.56
CA ASP A 232 -5.92 9.61 24.22
C ASP A 232 -5.66 9.67 22.70
N PRO A 233 -6.23 10.66 21.97
CA PRO A 233 -6.10 10.72 20.51
C PRO A 233 -4.69 11.09 20.04
N HIS A 234 -3.81 11.51 20.94
CA HIS A 234 -2.41 11.86 20.66
C HIS A 234 -1.41 10.82 21.18
N ARG A 235 -1.90 9.71 21.77
CA ARG A 235 -1.08 8.58 22.17
C ARG A 235 -1.13 7.49 21.11
N LEU A 236 0.02 7.18 20.50
CA LEU A 236 0.14 6.19 19.42
C LEU A 236 -0.44 4.82 19.81
N GLU A 237 -0.13 4.33 21.01
CA GLU A 237 -0.59 3.01 21.48
C GLU A 237 -2.12 2.91 21.58
N ASP A 238 -2.78 3.99 22.01
CA ASP A 238 -4.23 4.01 22.13
C ASP A 238 -4.89 4.00 20.74
N VAL A 239 -4.33 4.76 19.80
CA VAL A 239 -4.75 4.76 18.40
C VAL A 239 -4.52 3.40 17.76
N GLN A 240 -3.34 2.80 17.93
CA GLN A 240 -3.02 1.46 17.42
C GLN A 240 -3.97 0.39 17.95
N ARG A 241 -4.22 0.38 19.27
CA ARG A 241 -5.15 -0.55 19.92
C ARG A 241 -6.57 -0.38 19.37
N TYR A 242 -7.00 0.86 19.19
CA TYR A 242 -8.29 1.17 18.59
C TYR A 242 -8.40 0.65 17.16
N LEU A 243 -7.39 0.87 16.30
CA LEU A 243 -7.39 0.37 14.93
C LEU A 243 -7.54 -1.16 14.89
N VAL A 244 -6.74 -1.89 15.67
CA VAL A 244 -6.85 -3.35 15.77
C VAL A 244 -8.26 -3.77 16.22
N GLN A 245 -8.82 -3.07 17.21
CA GLN A 245 -10.17 -3.34 17.70
C GLN A 245 -11.24 -3.08 16.62
N CYS A 246 -11.09 -2.04 15.81
CA CYS A 246 -12.01 -1.75 14.70
C CYS A 246 -12.06 -2.90 13.69
N PHE A 247 -10.90 -3.43 13.28
CA PHE A 247 -10.84 -4.58 12.36
C PHE A 247 -11.34 -5.87 13.02
N ASP A 248 -10.96 -6.13 14.28
CA ASP A 248 -11.44 -7.32 14.99
C ASP A 248 -12.97 -7.30 15.16
N ARG A 249 -13.56 -6.12 15.36
CA ARG A 249 -15.02 -5.95 15.46
C ARG A 249 -15.76 -6.38 14.19
N LYS A 250 -15.13 -6.29 13.01
CA LYS A 250 -15.71 -6.70 11.72
C LYS A 250 -15.80 -8.21 11.54
N ARG A 251 -15.18 -9.01 12.42
CA ARG A 251 -15.19 -10.47 12.35
C ARG A 251 -16.43 -11.04 13.03
N ARG A 252 -17.17 -11.89 12.31
CA ARG A 252 -18.27 -12.70 12.86
C ARG A 252 -17.72 -13.84 13.73
N ASN A 253 -16.68 -14.52 13.25
CA ASN A 253 -16.01 -15.55 14.02
C ASN A 253 -14.75 -15.00 14.69
N ARG A 254 -14.80 -14.89 16.03
CA ARG A 254 -13.68 -14.43 16.88
C ARG A 254 -13.06 -15.55 17.72
N SER A 255 -13.30 -16.83 17.38
CA SER A 255 -12.69 -17.95 18.11
C SER A 255 -11.18 -18.02 17.89
N LYS A 256 -10.70 -17.66 16.69
CA LYS A 256 -9.28 -17.52 16.38
C LYS A 256 -8.79 -16.10 16.72
N PRO A 257 -7.55 -15.92 17.18
CA PRO A 257 -6.98 -14.57 17.33
C PRO A 257 -6.86 -13.86 15.97
N LEU A 258 -6.94 -12.54 15.96
CA LEU A 258 -6.64 -11.73 14.78
C LEU A 258 -5.12 -11.59 14.66
N PHE A 259 -4.51 -12.34 13.76
CA PHE A 259 -3.09 -12.15 13.43
C PHE A 259 -2.91 -10.79 12.76
N HIS A 260 -2.10 -9.93 13.38
CA HIS A 260 -1.86 -8.58 12.88
C HIS A 260 -0.44 -8.11 13.16
N HIS A 261 0.05 -7.23 12.30
CA HIS A 261 1.36 -6.60 12.42
C HIS A 261 1.26 -5.11 12.09
N PHE A 262 2.00 -4.29 12.83
CA PHE A 262 2.23 -2.89 12.47
C PHE A 262 3.46 -2.84 11.56
N THR A 263 3.30 -2.27 10.38
CA THR A 263 4.33 -2.32 9.34
C THR A 263 4.65 -0.96 8.75
N THR A 264 5.87 -0.85 8.22
CA THR A 264 6.30 0.23 7.34
C THR A 264 6.92 -0.43 6.12
N ALA A 265 6.18 -0.50 5.02
CA ALA A 265 6.58 -1.26 3.84
C ALA A 265 7.86 -0.74 3.16
N ILE A 266 8.22 0.53 3.40
CA ILE A 266 9.48 1.11 2.91
C ILE A 266 10.69 0.72 3.78
N ASP A 267 10.46 0.13 4.95
CA ASP A 267 11.49 -0.41 5.83
C ASP A 267 11.66 -1.91 5.54
N THR A 268 12.75 -2.24 4.84
CA THR A 268 13.06 -3.61 4.44
C THR A 268 13.29 -4.56 5.60
N GLU A 269 13.76 -4.08 6.76
CA GLU A 269 14.00 -4.92 7.94
C GLU A 269 12.70 -5.21 8.67
N ASN A 270 11.80 -4.22 8.76
CA ASN A 270 10.44 -4.43 9.27
C ASN A 270 9.69 -5.49 8.44
N VAL A 271 9.73 -5.37 7.11
CA VAL A 271 9.08 -6.33 6.22
C VAL A 271 9.72 -7.72 6.34
N ARG A 272 11.06 -7.83 6.44
CA ARG A 272 11.76 -9.10 6.64
C ARG A 272 11.29 -9.81 7.90
N PHE A 273 11.21 -9.10 9.03
CA PHE A 273 10.77 -9.67 10.30
C PHE A 273 9.32 -10.14 10.24
N VAL A 274 8.44 -9.30 9.70
CA VAL A 274 7.01 -9.61 9.57
C VAL A 274 6.80 -10.81 8.66
N PHE A 275 7.52 -10.89 7.54
CA PHE A 275 7.42 -12.02 6.62
C PHE A 275 7.91 -13.33 7.25
N HIS A 276 8.92 -13.27 8.12
CA HIS A 276 9.34 -14.44 8.90
C HIS A 276 8.26 -14.91 9.89
N ALA A 277 7.61 -13.97 10.60
CA ALA A 277 6.51 -14.29 11.51
C ALA A 277 5.30 -14.89 10.76
N VAL A 278 4.94 -14.30 9.62
CA VAL A 278 3.88 -14.80 8.73
C VAL A 278 4.19 -16.21 8.26
N LYS A 279 5.42 -16.47 7.79
CA LYS A 279 5.87 -17.80 7.37
C LYS A 279 5.67 -18.83 8.48
N ASP A 280 6.02 -18.50 9.72
CA ASP A 280 5.88 -19.45 10.84
C ASP A 280 4.41 -19.75 11.15
N THR A 281 3.54 -18.73 11.14
CA THR A 281 2.08 -18.92 11.31
C THR A 281 1.51 -19.84 10.23
N ILE A 282 1.85 -19.59 8.96
CA ILE A 282 1.31 -20.37 7.83
C ILE A 282 1.81 -21.80 7.86
N LEU A 283 3.10 -22.01 8.12
CA LEU A 283 3.65 -23.36 8.18
C LEU A 283 3.10 -24.14 9.37
N GLN A 284 2.86 -23.50 10.52
CA GLN A 284 2.25 -24.16 11.67
C GLN A 284 0.80 -24.57 11.39
N GLU A 285 0.02 -23.76 10.68
CA GLU A 285 -1.35 -24.13 10.28
C GLU A 285 -1.34 -25.27 9.27
N ASN A 286 -0.50 -25.21 8.23
CA ASN A 286 -0.35 -26.29 7.27
C ASN A 286 0.10 -27.62 7.92
N LEU A 287 1.01 -27.56 8.90
CA LEU A 287 1.45 -28.74 9.64
C LEU A 287 0.34 -29.35 10.49
N LYS A 288 -0.51 -28.53 11.12
CA LYS A 288 -1.66 -29.03 11.89
C LYS A 288 -2.65 -29.75 10.98
N ASP A 289 -2.92 -29.20 9.79
CA ASP A 289 -3.83 -29.82 8.84
C ASP A 289 -3.30 -31.16 8.31
N ILE A 290 -1.97 -31.29 8.12
CA ILE A 290 -1.33 -32.56 7.74
C ILE A 290 -1.31 -33.56 8.89
N MET A 291 -1.11 -33.12 10.13
CA MET A 291 -1.07 -34.01 11.31
C MET A 291 -2.44 -34.48 11.78
N LEU A 292 -3.52 -33.84 11.31
CA LEU A 292 -4.91 -34.19 11.61
C LEU A 292 -5.59 -35.03 10.51
N GLN A 293 -4.87 -35.35 9.42
CA GLN A 293 -5.25 -36.35 8.41
C GLN A 293 -4.63 -37.70 8.73
#